data_AF-A0A953Y5M8-F1
#
_entry.id   AF-A0A953Y5M8-F1
#
_cell.length_a   1.000
_cell.length_b   1.000
_cell.length_c   1.000
_cell.angle_alpha   90.00
_cell.angle_beta   90.00
_cell.angle_gamma   90.00
#
_symmetry.space_group_name_H-M   'P 1'
#
loop_
_entity.id
_entity.type
_entity.pdbx_description
1 polymer ?
#
loop_
_entity_poly.entity_id
_entity_poly.type
_entity_poly.pdbx_seq_one_letter_code
_entity_poly.pdbx_strand_id
1 'polypeptide(L)'
;MNRSLGTLGVLVALAFPGLASAQSYPFETIARGSSGGPPTPLQALIQSEQELIASGSAGLIPPGVTVDFSRDALLVARMGMRPTGGYGIEIRAVEAIPPAPSVPGGPAISLTTVLEVQVFSRSPGPGEIVTQAFTSPYHVVKVPRPAMGGLVARFAAQATSVEFDAFRRSEGSLFHAKSIEVTRAGAVSIYERAPGSQDVTNVTGQISPAQVTQLRMALAQVDFPSVPADLGDDPSLMDAPAVSYVLTHNGADQVASGMKPLISQALRDRLQPLDATLEAIRSEVLASLPTFDTLSFSTRTPLGADAFTQTITILADGSARVEQGYLLREVLILPKVAQLSSDELRDLAFRVRMARMNTLPAQLPTPVHIAPPVTFALSAASQNPDNAGATAGEPGYYEGYAFRLERLVAKLTELREQVIQTGAVVGDDEFKGEVVLEGGEVKLRGPQESYTLRGDLAATIRRFRGETVKVSGQRGAAGELQVVDVLYPVRNTALAGSLEPGAGRPRLLTAGSSAPLYGPAARALHRAGSNLVVVDGWVFSDLNTNTITKVYLEAVRAKVTRFSILTRSGAFQGVVRAGDDVQVLGLSRSGRYARVKRGDVEGYMRVSRLRIGEPIVALATPGLSGSLPQ
;
A
#
# COMPACT_ATOMS: atom_id res chain seq x y z
N MET A 1 -44.49 -35.09 16.94
CA MET A 1 -44.71 -34.08 15.88
C MET A 1 -43.49 -33.20 15.82
N ASN A 2 -42.71 -33.29 14.74
CA ASN A 2 -41.92 -32.21 14.14
C ASN A 2 -41.17 -32.79 12.94
N ARG A 3 -41.56 -32.33 11.74
CA ARG A 3 -40.98 -32.73 10.45
C ARG A 3 -39.75 -31.85 10.19
N SER A 4 -38.62 -32.48 9.95
CA SER A 4 -37.45 -31.87 9.32
C SER A 4 -37.67 -31.89 7.80
N LEU A 5 -37.73 -30.70 7.19
CA LEU A 5 -37.70 -30.51 5.74
C LEU A 5 -36.24 -30.26 5.35
N GLY A 6 -35.60 -31.27 4.75
CA GLY A 6 -34.31 -31.13 4.09
C GLY A 6 -34.51 -30.58 2.69
N THR A 7 -34.04 -29.36 2.46
CA THR A 7 -34.03 -28.71 1.14
C THR A 7 -32.88 -29.28 0.30
N LEU A 8 -33.21 -30.09 -0.72
CA LEU A 8 -32.27 -30.47 -1.79
C LEU A 8 -32.05 -29.25 -2.70
N GLY A 9 -30.85 -28.68 -2.65
CA GLY A 9 -30.38 -27.73 -3.66
C GLY A 9 -29.94 -28.48 -4.92
N VAL A 10 -30.73 -28.39 -5.99
CA VAL A 10 -30.36 -28.85 -7.32
C VAL A 10 -29.39 -27.83 -7.93
N LEU A 11 -28.12 -28.23 -8.06
CA LEU A 11 -27.08 -27.47 -8.75
C LEU A 11 -27.26 -27.70 -10.26
N VAL A 12 -27.85 -26.74 -10.98
CA VAL A 12 -27.92 -26.77 -12.44
C VAL A 12 -26.60 -26.23 -12.99
N ALA A 13 -25.70 -27.13 -13.39
CA ALA A 13 -24.51 -26.79 -14.16
C ALA A 13 -24.93 -26.46 -15.60
N LEU A 14 -24.93 -25.18 -15.96
CA LEU A 14 -25.03 -24.73 -17.35
C LEU A 14 -23.74 -25.12 -18.07
N ALA A 15 -23.79 -26.19 -18.85
CA ALA A 15 -22.71 -26.58 -19.75
C ALA A 15 -22.64 -25.58 -20.92
N PHE A 16 -21.67 -24.68 -20.88
CA PHE A 16 -21.33 -23.85 -22.04
C PHE A 16 -20.80 -24.76 -23.16
N PRO A 17 -21.28 -24.66 -24.41
CA PRO A 17 -20.68 -25.36 -25.54
C PRO A 17 -19.23 -24.88 -25.68
N GLY A 18 -18.30 -25.81 -25.50
CA GLY A 18 -16.87 -25.54 -25.43
C GLY A 18 -16.36 -24.82 -26.67
N LEU A 19 -15.67 -23.70 -26.44
CA LEU A 19 -14.68 -23.20 -27.39
C LEU A 19 -13.73 -24.36 -27.69
N ALA A 20 -13.71 -24.81 -28.94
CA ALA A 20 -12.74 -25.80 -29.38
C ALA A 20 -11.35 -25.18 -29.18
N SER A 21 -10.65 -25.61 -28.13
CA SER A 21 -9.27 -25.21 -27.90
C SER A 21 -8.45 -25.67 -29.10
N ALA A 22 -7.63 -24.75 -29.65
CA ALA A 22 -6.68 -25.12 -30.69
C ALA A 22 -5.85 -26.30 -30.21
N GLN A 23 -5.90 -27.42 -30.95
CA GLN A 23 -5.27 -28.65 -30.52
C GLN A 23 -3.77 -28.56 -30.85
N SER A 24 -2.92 -28.63 -29.83
CA SER A 24 -1.47 -28.73 -30.02
C SER A 24 -1.15 -29.88 -30.96
N TYR A 25 -0.41 -29.59 -32.03
CA TYR A 25 -0.01 -30.55 -33.05
C TYR A 25 1.43 -31.00 -32.77
N PRO A 26 1.68 -32.32 -32.61
CA PRO A 26 3.00 -32.80 -32.26
C PRO A 26 3.99 -32.52 -33.39
N PHE A 27 5.22 -32.11 -33.03
CA PHE A 27 6.31 -31.93 -33.97
C PHE A 27 7.64 -32.37 -33.35
N GLU A 28 8.60 -32.74 -34.19
CA GLU A 28 9.94 -33.18 -33.81
C GLU A 28 10.99 -32.30 -34.50
N THR A 29 11.93 -31.73 -33.75
CA THR A 29 13.04 -30.97 -34.35
C THR A 29 14.00 -31.91 -35.07
N ILE A 30 14.15 -31.72 -36.38
CA ILE A 30 15.11 -32.46 -37.21
C ILE A 30 16.47 -31.77 -37.22
N ALA A 31 16.46 -30.45 -37.40
CA ALA A 31 17.68 -29.66 -37.42
C ALA A 31 17.43 -28.22 -37.02
N ARG A 32 18.38 -27.65 -36.28
CA ARG A 32 18.37 -26.25 -35.86
C ARG A 32 19.80 -25.73 -35.89
N GLY A 33 20.00 -24.57 -36.51
CA GLY A 33 21.32 -23.96 -36.60
C GLY A 33 21.26 -22.45 -36.66
N SER A 34 22.30 -21.80 -36.15
CA SER A 34 22.54 -20.37 -36.35
C SER A 34 23.28 -20.08 -37.66
N SER A 35 23.90 -21.08 -38.30
CA SER A 35 24.61 -20.98 -39.57
C SER A 35 24.39 -22.23 -40.42
N GLY A 36 24.58 -22.13 -41.73
CA GLY A 36 24.45 -23.25 -42.69
C GLY A 36 23.11 -23.30 -43.44
N GLY A 37 22.15 -22.42 -43.11
CA GLY A 37 20.94 -22.21 -43.88
C GLY A 37 21.21 -21.62 -45.27
N PRO A 38 20.38 -21.91 -46.28
CA PRO A 38 20.35 -21.15 -47.52
C PRO A 38 20.24 -19.63 -47.30
N PRO A 39 20.84 -18.81 -48.17
CA PRO A 39 20.87 -17.35 -47.98
C PRO A 39 19.50 -16.68 -48.15
N THR A 40 18.51 -17.40 -48.70
CA THR A 40 17.15 -16.89 -48.92
C THR A 40 16.21 -17.24 -47.75
N PRO A 41 15.52 -16.24 -47.16
CA PRO A 41 14.52 -16.49 -46.14
C PRO A 41 13.38 -17.35 -46.71
N LEU A 42 12.85 -18.26 -45.90
CA LEU A 42 11.75 -19.14 -46.31
C LEU A 42 10.99 -19.61 -45.09
N GLN A 43 9.67 -19.59 -45.19
CA GLN A 43 8.77 -20.29 -44.29
C GLN A 43 7.86 -21.14 -45.16
N ALA A 44 8.01 -22.47 -45.09
CA ALA A 44 7.31 -23.38 -45.99
C ALA A 44 6.94 -24.69 -45.33
N LEU A 45 5.79 -25.23 -45.74
CA LEU A 45 5.44 -26.63 -45.55
C LEU A 45 5.96 -27.41 -46.76
N ILE A 46 6.72 -28.48 -46.49
CA ILE A 46 7.31 -29.36 -47.50
C ILE A 46 6.67 -30.73 -47.35
N GLN A 47 5.96 -31.17 -48.39
CA GLN A 47 5.13 -32.37 -48.40
C GLN A 47 5.68 -33.47 -49.30
N SER A 48 6.77 -33.21 -50.00
CA SER A 48 7.42 -34.16 -50.91
C SER A 48 8.94 -33.95 -50.94
N GLU A 49 9.66 -35.00 -51.36
CA GLU A 49 11.10 -34.93 -51.57
C GLU A 49 11.46 -33.91 -52.67
N GLN A 50 10.63 -33.80 -53.71
CA GLN A 50 10.83 -32.82 -54.77
C GLN A 50 10.71 -31.37 -54.24
N GLU A 51 9.76 -31.09 -53.36
CA GLU A 51 9.65 -29.79 -52.68
C GLU A 51 10.85 -29.52 -51.77
N LEU A 52 11.37 -30.55 -51.08
CA LEU A 52 12.56 -30.43 -50.22
C LEU A 52 13.80 -30.01 -51.00
N ILE A 53 13.99 -30.61 -52.19
CA ILE A 53 15.06 -30.27 -53.12
C ILE A 53 14.84 -28.87 -53.70
N ALA A 54 13.63 -28.59 -54.19
CA ALA A 54 13.29 -27.30 -54.81
C ALA A 54 13.40 -26.13 -53.82
N SER A 55 13.11 -26.34 -52.54
CA SER A 55 13.26 -25.32 -51.51
C SER A 55 14.73 -25.02 -51.16
N GLY A 56 15.66 -25.88 -51.58
CA GLY A 56 17.07 -25.84 -51.18
C GLY A 56 17.31 -26.26 -49.73
N SER A 57 16.36 -26.96 -49.09
CA SER A 57 16.46 -27.33 -47.67
C SER A 57 17.00 -28.75 -47.45
N ALA A 58 17.22 -29.53 -48.51
CA ALA A 58 17.75 -30.90 -48.43
C ALA A 58 19.07 -30.98 -47.63
N GLY A 59 19.98 -30.02 -47.83
CA GLY A 59 21.26 -29.97 -47.11
C GLY A 59 21.16 -29.63 -45.62
N LEU A 60 19.97 -29.28 -45.11
CA LEU A 60 19.73 -29.02 -43.69
C LEU A 60 19.34 -30.27 -42.91
N ILE A 61 19.01 -31.37 -43.60
CA ILE A 61 18.65 -32.63 -42.96
C ILE A 61 19.95 -33.35 -42.55
N PRO A 62 20.14 -33.69 -41.26
CA PRO A 62 21.36 -34.35 -40.81
C PRO A 62 21.55 -35.71 -41.50
N PRO A 63 22.80 -36.13 -41.79
CA PRO A 63 23.06 -37.45 -42.35
C PRO A 63 22.46 -38.55 -41.48
N GLY A 64 21.77 -39.51 -42.11
CA GLY A 64 21.13 -40.64 -41.43
C GLY A 64 19.69 -40.36 -40.95
N VAL A 65 19.19 -39.11 -41.05
CA VAL A 65 17.78 -38.83 -40.81
C VAL A 65 16.98 -39.06 -42.10
N THR A 66 16.07 -40.02 -42.08
CA THR A 66 15.13 -40.29 -43.18
C THR A 66 13.76 -39.70 -42.88
N VAL A 67 13.18 -38.97 -43.84
CA VAL A 67 11.83 -38.41 -43.73
C VAL A 67 10.91 -39.19 -44.66
N ASP A 68 9.86 -39.80 -44.10
CA ASP A 68 8.88 -40.54 -44.88
C ASP A 68 7.71 -39.61 -45.24
N PHE A 69 7.78 -38.96 -46.41
CA PHE A 69 6.76 -37.98 -46.85
C PHE A 69 5.35 -38.56 -47.06
N SER A 70 5.19 -39.89 -46.96
CA SER A 70 3.86 -40.52 -46.92
C SER A 70 3.18 -40.38 -45.55
N ARG A 71 3.98 -40.29 -44.47
CA ARG A 71 3.52 -40.21 -43.08
C ARG A 71 3.83 -38.88 -42.41
N ASP A 72 4.83 -38.17 -42.92
CA ASP A 72 5.35 -36.95 -42.35
C ASP A 72 5.36 -35.80 -43.37
N ALA A 73 5.41 -34.58 -42.87
CA ALA A 73 5.76 -33.38 -43.62
C ALA A 73 6.82 -32.59 -42.84
N LEU A 74 7.50 -31.66 -43.51
CA LEU A 74 8.47 -30.78 -42.85
C LEU A 74 7.96 -29.35 -42.82
N LEU A 75 8.09 -28.70 -41.67
CA LEU A 75 7.98 -27.25 -41.55
C LEU A 75 9.39 -26.68 -41.50
N VAL A 76 9.69 -25.77 -42.43
CA VAL A 76 10.99 -25.13 -42.54
C VAL A 76 10.83 -23.63 -42.28
N ALA A 77 11.61 -23.10 -41.35
CA ALA A 77 11.74 -21.67 -41.10
C ALA A 77 13.21 -21.24 -41.22
N ARG A 78 13.50 -20.27 -42.10
CA ARG A 78 14.83 -19.73 -42.37
C ARG A 78 14.82 -18.21 -42.38
N MET A 79 15.83 -17.59 -41.80
CA MET A 79 15.96 -16.11 -41.78
C MET A 79 16.68 -15.52 -43.00
N GLY A 80 17.27 -16.36 -43.84
CA GLY A 80 18.21 -15.94 -44.87
C GLY A 80 19.55 -15.48 -44.28
N MET A 81 20.42 -14.94 -45.13
CA MET A 81 21.74 -14.47 -44.72
C MET A 81 21.64 -13.21 -43.85
N ARG A 82 22.37 -13.19 -42.74
CA ARG A 82 22.48 -12.07 -41.79
C ARG A 82 23.95 -11.67 -41.61
N PRO A 83 24.25 -10.37 -41.48
CA PRO A 83 25.62 -9.86 -41.51
C PRO A 83 26.44 -10.16 -40.25
N THR A 84 25.80 -10.52 -39.14
CA THR A 84 26.47 -10.80 -37.86
C THR A 84 25.91 -12.07 -37.20
N GLY A 85 26.55 -12.51 -36.13
CA GLY A 85 26.00 -13.48 -35.19
C GLY A 85 24.90 -12.88 -34.31
N GLY A 86 24.28 -13.73 -33.47
CA GLY A 86 23.24 -13.36 -32.52
C GLY A 86 21.80 -13.51 -33.04
N TYR A 87 21.63 -13.75 -34.35
CA TYR A 87 20.32 -14.07 -34.93
C TYR A 87 19.92 -15.53 -34.68
N GLY A 88 18.62 -15.78 -34.56
CA GLY A 88 18.07 -17.12 -34.39
C GLY A 88 16.62 -17.22 -34.87
N ILE A 89 16.20 -18.40 -35.30
CA ILE A 89 14.81 -18.68 -35.66
C ILE A 89 14.39 -20.02 -35.07
N GLU A 90 13.15 -20.11 -34.61
CA GLU A 90 12.63 -21.27 -33.91
C GLU A 90 11.12 -21.41 -34.13
N ILE A 91 10.69 -22.53 -34.71
CA ILE A 91 9.30 -23.00 -34.60
C ILE A 91 9.06 -23.44 -33.15
N ARG A 92 8.16 -22.75 -32.44
CA ARG A 92 7.86 -23.00 -31.01
C ARG A 92 6.60 -23.80 -30.78
N ALA A 93 5.58 -23.55 -31.59
CA ALA A 93 4.30 -24.22 -31.51
C ALA A 93 3.76 -24.49 -32.91
N VAL A 94 3.06 -25.61 -33.03
CA VAL A 94 2.27 -25.97 -34.20
C VAL A 94 0.91 -26.33 -33.64
N GLU A 95 -0.14 -25.68 -34.13
CA GLU A 95 -1.51 -25.91 -33.69
C GLU A 95 -2.36 -26.30 -34.89
N ALA A 96 -3.18 -27.34 -34.75
CA ALA A 96 -4.13 -27.71 -35.77
C ALA A 96 -5.42 -26.90 -35.58
N ILE A 97 -5.78 -26.13 -36.59
CA ILE A 97 -7.09 -25.48 -36.66
C ILE A 97 -8.06 -26.54 -37.21
N PRO A 98 -9.06 -26.98 -36.41
CA PRO A 98 -10.05 -27.92 -36.90
C PRO A 98 -10.79 -27.30 -38.11
N PRO A 99 -11.09 -28.10 -39.14
CA PRO A 99 -11.87 -27.61 -40.26
C PRO A 99 -13.21 -27.07 -39.74
N ALA A 100 -13.63 -25.91 -40.24
CA ALA A 100 -14.89 -25.30 -39.83
C ALA A 100 -16.03 -26.33 -39.98
N PRO A 101 -16.93 -26.46 -39.00
CA PRO A 101 -18.02 -27.42 -39.07
C PRO A 101 -18.81 -27.20 -40.36
N SER A 102 -19.09 -28.28 -41.08
CA SER A 102 -19.86 -28.23 -42.32
C SER A 102 -21.23 -27.66 -42.01
N VAL A 103 -21.64 -26.61 -42.72
CA VAL A 103 -23.04 -26.20 -42.72
C VAL A 103 -23.83 -27.36 -43.35
N PRO A 104 -24.88 -27.90 -42.69
CA PRO A 104 -25.71 -28.94 -43.27
C PRO A 104 -26.23 -28.52 -44.65
N GLY A 105 -25.96 -29.31 -45.69
CA GLY A 105 -26.34 -29.02 -47.08
C GLY A 105 -25.32 -28.24 -47.92
N GLY A 106 -24.14 -27.91 -47.37
CA GLY A 106 -23.04 -27.32 -48.14
C GLY A 106 -22.26 -28.34 -48.99
N PRO A 107 -21.52 -27.89 -50.03
CA PRO A 107 -20.62 -28.75 -50.79
C PRO A 107 -19.59 -29.43 -49.88
N ALA A 108 -19.16 -30.66 -50.25
CA ALA A 108 -18.21 -31.46 -49.47
C ALA A 108 -16.99 -30.62 -49.08
N ILE A 109 -16.80 -30.40 -47.78
CA ILE A 109 -15.69 -29.59 -47.27
C ILE A 109 -14.37 -30.29 -47.58
N SER A 110 -13.39 -29.52 -48.05
CA SER A 110 -12.02 -29.98 -48.16
C SER A 110 -11.52 -30.44 -46.78
N LEU A 111 -11.09 -31.70 -46.66
CA LEU A 111 -10.48 -32.29 -45.46
C LEU A 111 -9.07 -31.74 -45.17
N THR A 112 -8.81 -30.48 -45.52
CA THR A 112 -7.50 -29.87 -45.37
C THR A 112 -7.32 -29.45 -43.92
N THR A 113 -6.37 -30.06 -43.21
CA THR A 113 -5.93 -29.59 -41.90
C THR A 113 -5.06 -28.34 -42.09
N VAL A 114 -5.44 -27.25 -41.44
CA VAL A 114 -4.64 -26.03 -41.42
C VAL A 114 -3.78 -26.03 -40.16
N LEU A 115 -2.47 -25.98 -40.32
CA LEU A 115 -1.53 -25.81 -39.22
C LEU A 115 -1.21 -24.33 -39.04
N GLU A 116 -1.43 -23.81 -37.85
CA GLU A 116 -0.92 -22.52 -37.43
C GLU A 116 0.45 -22.71 -36.79
N VAL A 117 1.48 -22.13 -37.41
CA VAL A 117 2.88 -22.35 -37.04
C VAL A 117 3.43 -21.07 -36.42
N GLN A 118 3.74 -21.12 -35.13
CA GLN A 118 4.33 -20.01 -34.41
C GLN A 118 5.86 -20.04 -34.56
N VAL A 119 6.39 -19.04 -35.26
CA VAL A 119 7.83 -18.87 -35.48
C VAL A 119 8.35 -17.71 -34.65
N PHE A 120 9.31 -18.00 -33.78
CA PHE A 120 10.05 -17.01 -33.02
C PHE A 120 11.35 -16.66 -33.75
N SER A 121 11.61 -15.37 -33.96
CA SER A 121 12.91 -14.88 -34.41
C SER A 121 13.60 -14.08 -33.30
N ARG A 122 14.92 -14.20 -33.25
CA ARG A 122 15.80 -13.40 -32.40
C ARG A 122 16.69 -12.57 -33.30
N SER A 123 16.82 -11.30 -32.95
CA SER A 123 17.83 -10.39 -33.49
C SER A 123 18.69 -9.89 -32.34
N PRO A 124 19.99 -9.62 -32.56
CA PRO A 124 20.82 -9.01 -31.53
C PRO A 124 20.31 -7.60 -31.20
N GLY A 125 20.35 -7.25 -29.91
CA GLY A 125 19.94 -5.94 -29.41
C GLY A 125 20.98 -4.83 -29.71
N PRO A 126 20.58 -3.55 -29.66
CA PRO A 126 21.53 -2.45 -29.78
C PRO A 126 22.63 -2.54 -28.71
N GLY A 127 23.89 -2.52 -29.14
CA GLY A 127 25.05 -2.59 -28.24
C GLY A 127 25.42 -3.98 -27.76
N GLU A 128 24.69 -5.04 -28.16
CA GLU A 128 25.14 -6.40 -27.90
C GLU A 128 26.45 -6.68 -28.66
N ILE A 129 27.43 -7.25 -27.96
CA ILE A 129 28.66 -7.72 -28.58
C ILE A 129 28.32 -8.96 -29.41
N VAL A 130 28.41 -8.83 -30.73
CA VAL A 130 28.12 -9.90 -31.69
C VAL A 130 29.36 -10.32 -32.46
N THR A 131 29.41 -11.58 -32.88
CA THR A 131 30.43 -12.07 -33.80
C THR A 131 30.23 -11.46 -35.18
N GLN A 132 31.28 -10.93 -35.80
CA GLN A 132 31.26 -10.50 -37.21
C GLN A 132 31.42 -11.70 -38.13
N ALA A 133 30.32 -12.43 -38.34
CA ALA A 133 30.25 -13.56 -39.25
C ALA A 133 28.89 -13.56 -39.94
N PHE A 134 28.89 -13.88 -41.24
CA PHE A 134 27.63 -14.13 -41.94
C PHE A 134 26.98 -15.37 -41.35
N THR A 135 25.74 -15.21 -40.89
CA THR A 135 24.93 -16.30 -40.34
C THR A 135 23.71 -16.54 -41.21
N SER A 136 23.15 -17.73 -41.14
CA SER A 136 21.93 -18.09 -41.85
C SER A 136 21.08 -19.01 -40.98
N PRO A 137 20.42 -18.46 -39.95
CA PRO A 137 19.66 -19.26 -39.00
C PRO A 137 18.50 -20.01 -39.64
N TYR A 138 18.29 -21.25 -39.20
CA TYR A 138 17.21 -22.12 -39.64
C TYR A 138 16.68 -23.04 -38.53
N HIS A 139 15.43 -23.46 -38.67
CA HIS A 139 14.81 -24.53 -37.89
C HIS A 139 13.95 -25.38 -38.84
N VAL A 140 14.20 -26.69 -38.86
CA VAL A 140 13.42 -27.70 -39.59
C VAL A 140 12.79 -28.63 -38.56
N VAL A 141 11.47 -28.73 -38.60
CA VAL A 141 10.72 -29.67 -37.75
C VAL A 141 9.91 -30.61 -38.64
N LYS A 142 9.75 -31.85 -38.18
CA LYS A 142 8.91 -32.88 -38.77
C LYS A 142 7.56 -32.89 -38.06
N VAL A 143 6.49 -32.91 -38.84
CA VAL A 143 5.11 -32.99 -38.34
C VAL A 143 4.43 -34.21 -38.97
N PRO A 144 3.57 -34.94 -38.24
CA PRO A 144 2.83 -36.03 -38.85
C PRO A 144 1.89 -35.49 -39.92
N ARG A 145 1.59 -36.31 -40.92
CA ARG A 145 0.62 -36.03 -41.98
C ARG A 145 -0.68 -36.78 -41.65
N PRO A 146 -1.86 -36.14 -41.76
CA PRO A 146 -3.12 -36.84 -41.56
C PRO A 146 -3.32 -37.91 -42.64
N ALA A 147 -3.89 -39.06 -42.26
CA ALA A 147 -4.11 -40.21 -43.16
C ALA A 147 -5.08 -39.90 -44.32
N MET A 148 -5.94 -38.90 -44.14
CA MET A 148 -6.87 -38.40 -45.17
C MET A 148 -6.82 -36.87 -45.18
N GLY A 149 -6.79 -36.28 -46.38
CA GLY A 149 -6.82 -34.84 -46.57
C GLY A 149 -5.47 -34.18 -46.88
N GLY A 150 -5.52 -32.88 -47.16
CA GLY A 150 -4.34 -32.04 -47.36
C GLY A 150 -3.82 -31.46 -46.04
N LEU A 151 -2.57 -31.01 -46.04
CA LEU A 151 -2.01 -30.20 -44.97
C LEU A 151 -1.63 -28.84 -45.55
N VAL A 152 -2.02 -27.76 -44.90
CA VAL A 152 -1.63 -26.39 -45.27
C VAL A 152 -1.06 -25.73 -44.03
N ALA A 153 0.13 -25.14 -44.12
CA ALA A 153 0.69 -24.37 -43.03
C ALA A 153 0.46 -22.88 -43.25
N ARG A 154 -0.03 -22.21 -42.21
CA ARG A 154 -0.03 -20.76 -42.06
C ARG A 154 1.02 -20.43 -41.01
N PHE A 155 2.11 -19.84 -41.44
CA PHE A 155 3.08 -19.31 -40.51
C PHE A 155 2.49 -18.01 -39.96
N ALA A 156 2.21 -18.01 -38.65
CA ALA A 156 1.79 -16.79 -37.97
C ALA A 156 2.86 -15.73 -38.24
N ALA A 157 2.42 -14.52 -38.63
CA ALA A 157 3.35 -13.40 -38.80
C ALA A 157 4.23 -13.34 -37.55
N GLN A 158 5.56 -13.28 -37.74
CA GLN A 158 6.49 -13.18 -36.62
C GLN A 158 5.98 -12.06 -35.73
N ALA A 159 5.64 -12.39 -34.49
CA ALA A 159 5.39 -11.44 -33.44
C ALA A 159 6.73 -10.73 -33.16
N THR A 160 7.14 -9.85 -34.06
CA THR A 160 8.21 -8.90 -33.82
C THR A 160 7.81 -8.17 -32.56
N SER A 161 8.65 -8.23 -31.53
CA SER A 161 8.39 -7.49 -30.29
C SER A 161 7.97 -6.08 -30.67
N VAL A 162 6.73 -5.71 -30.34
CA VAL A 162 6.23 -4.37 -30.60
C VAL A 162 7.02 -3.47 -29.68
N GLU A 163 7.98 -2.73 -30.25
CA GLU A 163 8.68 -1.69 -29.51
C GLU A 163 7.70 -0.54 -29.30
N PHE A 164 7.67 0.01 -28.10
CA PHE A 164 6.82 1.13 -27.72
C PHE A 164 7.58 2.06 -26.79
N ASP A 165 7.27 3.35 -26.85
CA ASP A 165 7.71 4.36 -25.89
C ASP A 165 6.75 4.40 -24.70
N ALA A 166 5.44 4.34 -24.99
CA ALA A 166 4.39 4.19 -24.01
C ALA A 166 3.22 3.36 -24.57
N PHE A 167 2.53 2.66 -23.69
CA PHE A 167 1.27 2.00 -24.00
C PHE A 167 0.23 2.42 -22.97
N ARG A 168 -0.90 2.96 -23.44
CA ARG A 168 -2.01 3.39 -22.58
C ARG A 168 -3.28 2.63 -22.95
N ARG A 169 -3.94 2.05 -21.95
CA ARG A 169 -5.32 1.56 -22.05
C ARG A 169 -6.21 2.46 -21.20
N SER A 170 -7.28 2.95 -21.79
CA SER A 170 -8.32 3.71 -21.10
C SER A 170 -9.67 3.00 -21.27
N GLU A 171 -10.46 2.95 -20.21
CA GLU A 171 -11.82 2.43 -20.20
C GLU A 171 -12.68 3.42 -19.43
N GLY A 172 -13.71 3.97 -20.05
CA GLY A 172 -14.56 4.92 -19.35
C GLY A 172 -15.93 5.14 -19.99
N SER A 173 -16.87 5.57 -19.16
CA SER A 173 -18.16 6.15 -19.52
C SER A 173 -18.20 7.60 -19.02
N LEU A 174 -19.36 8.27 -19.19
CA LEU A 174 -19.58 9.62 -18.68
C LEU A 174 -19.30 9.76 -17.17
N PHE A 175 -19.48 8.68 -16.41
CA PHE A 175 -19.39 8.70 -14.94
C PHE A 175 -18.12 8.08 -14.40
N HIS A 176 -17.48 7.19 -15.15
CA HIS A 176 -16.39 6.36 -14.64
C HIS A 176 -15.26 6.34 -15.65
N ALA A 177 -14.02 6.55 -15.23
CA ALA A 177 -12.87 6.46 -16.14
C ALA A 177 -11.70 5.78 -15.45
N LYS A 178 -11.11 4.79 -16.11
CA LYS A 178 -9.90 4.10 -15.70
C LYS A 178 -8.90 4.24 -16.83
N SER A 179 -7.66 4.59 -16.55
CA SER A 179 -6.59 4.38 -17.49
C SER A 179 -5.35 3.84 -16.81
N ILE A 180 -4.58 3.07 -17.57
CA ILE A 180 -3.27 2.59 -17.19
C ILE A 180 -2.33 2.92 -18.33
N GLU A 181 -1.21 3.55 -18.00
CA GLU A 181 -0.12 3.85 -18.92
C GLU A 181 1.15 3.19 -18.43
N VAL A 182 1.84 2.48 -19.33
CA VAL A 182 3.12 1.82 -19.07
C VAL A 182 4.13 2.33 -20.08
N THR A 183 5.24 2.88 -19.59
CA THR A 183 6.34 3.37 -20.44
C THR A 183 7.34 2.26 -20.73
N ARG A 184 8.20 2.48 -21.74
CA ARG A 184 9.30 1.57 -22.09
C ARG A 184 10.24 1.27 -20.92
N ALA A 185 10.43 2.26 -20.04
CA ALA A 185 11.30 2.16 -18.87
C ALA A 185 10.65 1.40 -17.70
N GLY A 186 9.37 1.01 -17.81
CA GLY A 186 8.63 0.37 -16.74
C GLY A 186 7.95 1.34 -15.77
N ALA A 187 7.96 2.64 -16.03
CA ALA A 187 7.13 3.58 -15.26
C ALA A 187 5.66 3.33 -15.58
N VAL A 188 4.83 3.23 -14.54
CA VAL A 188 3.38 3.00 -14.64
C VAL A 188 2.62 4.20 -14.05
N SER A 189 1.60 4.66 -14.75
CA SER A 189 0.62 5.64 -14.25
C SER A 189 -0.78 5.06 -14.35
N ILE A 190 -1.51 5.01 -13.24
CA ILE A 190 -2.90 4.53 -13.16
C ILE A 190 -3.79 5.71 -12.79
N TYR A 191 -4.78 5.98 -13.62
CA TYR A 191 -5.80 7.00 -13.44
C TYR A 191 -7.12 6.32 -13.12
N GLU A 192 -7.80 6.72 -12.06
CA GLU A 192 -9.17 6.27 -11.78
C GLU A 192 -10.07 7.42 -11.34
N ARG A 193 -11.23 7.54 -11.97
CA ARG A 193 -12.33 8.42 -11.59
C ARG A 193 -13.52 7.54 -11.21
N ALA A 194 -13.99 7.69 -9.97
CA ALA A 194 -15.14 6.95 -9.47
C ALA A 194 -16.46 7.50 -10.07
N PRO A 195 -17.51 6.65 -10.20
CA PRO A 195 -18.84 7.07 -10.63
C PRO A 195 -19.36 8.28 -9.87
N GLY A 196 -19.69 9.36 -10.58
CA GLY A 196 -20.27 10.58 -10.01
C GLY A 196 -19.29 11.48 -9.27
N SER A 197 -17.99 11.19 -9.32
CA SER A 197 -16.95 12.01 -8.68
C SER A 197 -16.19 12.86 -9.70
N GLN A 198 -15.94 14.13 -9.38
CA GLN A 198 -14.98 14.96 -10.11
C GLN A 198 -13.52 14.65 -9.72
N ASP A 199 -13.32 13.85 -8.68
CA ASP A 199 -12.02 13.50 -8.17
C ASP A 199 -11.34 12.41 -9.01
N VAL A 200 -10.09 12.66 -9.35
CA VAL A 200 -9.24 11.79 -10.16
C VAL A 200 -8.11 11.25 -9.30
N THR A 201 -8.08 9.94 -9.03
CA THR A 201 -6.95 9.30 -8.35
C THR A 201 -5.87 9.00 -9.39
N ASN A 202 -4.67 9.53 -9.17
CA ASN A 202 -3.51 9.23 -10.00
C ASN A 202 -2.48 8.48 -9.14
N VAL A 203 -2.08 7.30 -9.59
CA VAL A 203 -1.15 6.43 -8.91
C VAL A 203 0.03 6.16 -9.83
N THR A 204 1.24 6.48 -9.38
CA THR A 204 2.47 6.17 -10.12
C THR A 204 3.22 5.01 -9.47
N GLY A 205 3.89 4.22 -10.29
CA GLY A 205 4.68 3.06 -9.86
C GLY A 205 5.77 2.68 -10.85
N GLN A 206 6.47 1.60 -10.54
CA GLN A 206 7.49 1.00 -11.40
C GLN A 206 7.23 -0.51 -11.48
N ILE A 207 7.38 -1.07 -12.67
CA ILE A 207 7.36 -2.52 -12.92
C ILE A 207 8.73 -3.02 -13.33
N SER A 208 8.95 -4.31 -13.12
CA SER A 208 10.20 -4.98 -13.49
C SER A 208 10.39 -5.06 -15.02
N PRO A 209 11.64 -5.18 -15.50
CA PRO A 209 11.91 -5.45 -16.91
C PRO A 209 11.22 -6.71 -17.46
N ALA A 210 10.97 -7.71 -16.61
CA ALA A 210 10.27 -8.93 -16.99
C ALA A 210 8.79 -8.65 -17.36
N GLN A 211 8.11 -7.78 -16.60
CA GLN A 211 6.73 -7.39 -16.89
C GLN A 211 6.63 -6.50 -18.13
N VAL A 212 7.59 -5.60 -18.35
CA VAL A 212 7.68 -4.85 -19.62
C VAL A 212 7.82 -5.81 -20.80
N THR A 213 8.61 -6.88 -20.65
CA THR A 213 8.75 -7.92 -21.67
C THR A 213 7.45 -8.68 -21.90
N GLN A 214 6.72 -9.05 -20.84
CA GLN A 214 5.40 -9.67 -20.94
C GLN A 214 4.40 -8.78 -21.68
N LEU A 215 4.39 -7.47 -21.39
CA LEU A 215 3.54 -6.51 -22.10
C LEU A 215 3.88 -6.44 -23.60
N ARG A 216 5.18 -6.42 -23.96
CA ARG A 216 5.61 -6.49 -25.38
C ARG A 216 5.15 -7.77 -26.06
N MET A 217 5.23 -8.90 -25.36
CA MET A 217 4.76 -10.18 -25.88
C MET A 217 3.25 -10.17 -26.09
N ALA A 218 2.47 -9.63 -25.14
CA ALA A 218 1.03 -9.49 -25.27
C ALA A 218 0.65 -8.59 -26.46
N LEU A 219 1.31 -7.43 -26.62
CA LEU A 219 1.09 -6.54 -27.77
C LEU A 219 1.41 -7.21 -29.11
N ALA A 220 2.45 -8.03 -29.15
CA ALA A 220 2.84 -8.76 -30.35
C ALA A 220 1.90 -9.95 -30.64
N GLN A 221 1.39 -10.64 -29.63
CA GLN A 221 0.35 -11.66 -29.77
C GLN A 221 -0.96 -11.08 -30.32
N VAL A 222 -1.31 -9.87 -29.86
CA VAL A 222 -2.46 -9.14 -30.38
C VAL A 222 -2.19 -8.62 -31.78
N ASP A 223 -0.96 -8.63 -32.32
CA ASP A 223 -0.60 -7.91 -33.55
C ASP A 223 -1.24 -6.52 -33.57
N PHE A 224 -0.97 -5.74 -32.52
CA PHE A 224 -1.61 -4.45 -32.29
C PHE A 224 -1.60 -3.52 -33.53
N PRO A 225 -0.52 -3.49 -34.36
CA PRO A 225 -0.52 -2.70 -35.59
C PRO A 225 -1.66 -2.99 -36.57
N SER A 226 -2.23 -4.21 -36.58
CA SER A 226 -3.38 -4.56 -37.42
C SER A 226 -4.74 -4.47 -36.71
N VAL A 227 -4.78 -3.99 -35.47
CA VAL A 227 -6.03 -3.65 -34.80
C VAL A 227 -6.64 -2.42 -35.49
N PRO A 228 -7.91 -2.48 -35.92
CA PRO A 228 -8.58 -1.33 -36.52
C PRO A 228 -8.59 -0.12 -35.57
N ALA A 229 -8.43 1.09 -36.14
CA ALA A 229 -8.50 2.32 -35.35
C ALA A 229 -9.91 2.53 -34.73
N ASP A 230 -10.94 2.07 -35.42
CA ASP A 230 -12.33 2.04 -34.97
C ASP A 230 -12.71 0.62 -34.56
N LEU A 231 -12.95 0.41 -33.25
CA LEU A 231 -13.37 -0.87 -32.67
C LEU A 231 -14.90 -1.04 -32.69
N GLY A 232 -15.62 -0.07 -33.23
CA GLY A 232 -17.07 0.03 -33.28
C GLY A 232 -17.60 1.11 -32.35
N ASP A 233 -18.14 2.19 -32.94
CA ASP A 233 -18.89 3.24 -32.24
C ASP A 233 -20.37 3.21 -32.67
N ASP A 234 -21.29 2.98 -31.73
CA ASP A 234 -22.74 3.17 -31.93
C ASP A 234 -23.24 4.29 -31.01
N PRO A 235 -23.50 5.50 -31.54
CA PRO A 235 -23.92 6.63 -30.74
C PRO A 235 -25.25 6.42 -29.97
N SER A 236 -26.01 5.35 -30.27
CA SER A 236 -27.20 4.97 -29.51
C SER A 236 -26.90 4.36 -28.13
N LEU A 237 -25.66 3.94 -27.87
CA LEU A 237 -25.22 3.34 -26.61
C LEU A 237 -24.45 4.35 -25.72
N MET A 238 -25.01 5.53 -25.47
CA MET A 238 -24.33 6.62 -24.74
C MET A 238 -23.79 6.25 -23.33
N ASP A 239 -24.31 5.19 -22.71
CA ASP A 239 -23.87 4.72 -21.38
C ASP A 239 -22.90 3.53 -21.43
N ALA A 240 -22.59 2.99 -22.61
CA ALA A 240 -21.64 1.90 -22.72
C ALA A 240 -20.20 2.39 -22.44
N PRO A 241 -19.37 1.62 -21.72
CA PRO A 241 -17.98 1.99 -21.51
C PRO A 241 -17.23 1.95 -22.85
N ALA A 242 -16.65 3.10 -23.22
CA ALA A 242 -15.69 3.20 -24.29
C ALA A 242 -14.35 2.65 -23.82
N VAL A 243 -13.69 1.87 -24.68
CA VAL A 243 -12.33 1.39 -24.46
C VAL A 243 -11.44 2.00 -25.54
N SER A 244 -10.28 2.51 -25.13
CA SER A 244 -9.26 3.07 -26.02
C SER A 244 -7.90 2.49 -25.66
N TYR A 245 -7.16 2.10 -26.68
CA TYR A 245 -5.79 1.67 -26.60
C TYR A 245 -4.94 2.65 -27.41
N VAL A 246 -3.85 3.14 -26.83
CA VAL A 246 -2.91 4.06 -27.45
C VAL A 246 -1.52 3.46 -27.33
N LEU A 247 -0.93 3.14 -28.47
CA LEU A 247 0.46 2.69 -28.58
C LEU A 247 1.29 3.85 -29.14
N THR A 248 2.20 4.39 -28.34
CA THR A 248 3.14 5.43 -28.78
C THR A 248 4.45 4.78 -29.19
N HIS A 249 4.92 5.05 -30.42
CA HIS A 249 6.21 4.57 -30.92
C HIS A 249 6.91 5.63 -31.77
N ASN A 250 8.16 5.96 -31.44
CA ASN A 250 8.94 7.04 -32.03
C ASN A 250 8.19 8.38 -32.05
N GLY A 251 7.40 8.64 -30.99
CA GLY A 251 6.59 9.86 -30.86
C GLY A 251 5.31 9.90 -31.72
N ALA A 252 4.96 8.83 -32.43
CA ALA A 252 3.67 8.70 -33.14
C ALA A 252 2.70 7.83 -32.34
N ASP A 253 1.45 8.27 -32.23
CA ASP A 253 0.39 7.52 -31.55
C ASP A 253 -0.43 6.69 -32.55
N GLN A 254 -0.50 5.39 -32.31
CA GLN A 254 -1.48 4.51 -32.92
C GLN A 254 -2.63 4.30 -31.92
N VAL A 255 -3.83 4.76 -32.29
CA VAL A 255 -5.02 4.73 -31.45
C VAL A 255 -6.02 3.71 -32.00
N ALA A 256 -6.52 2.85 -31.13
CA ALA A 256 -7.66 1.97 -31.39
C ALA A 256 -8.73 2.22 -30.33
N SER A 257 -9.93 2.66 -30.72
CA SER A 257 -11.00 3.02 -29.79
C SER A 257 -12.37 2.52 -30.26
N GLY A 258 -13.23 2.16 -29.31
CA GLY A 258 -14.65 1.92 -29.57
C GLY A 258 -15.40 1.49 -28.32
N MET A 259 -16.69 1.21 -28.44
CA MET A 259 -17.52 0.80 -27.32
C MET A 259 -17.39 -0.70 -27.04
N LYS A 260 -17.09 -1.05 -25.79
CA LYS A 260 -16.89 -2.45 -25.34
C LYS A 260 -17.95 -3.47 -25.82
N PRO A 261 -19.27 -3.18 -25.80
CA PRO A 261 -20.27 -4.13 -26.29
C PRO A 261 -20.20 -4.37 -27.81
N LEU A 262 -19.69 -3.40 -28.58
CA LEU A 262 -19.62 -3.43 -30.04
C LEU A 262 -18.34 -4.05 -30.58
N ILE A 263 -17.30 -4.17 -29.75
CA ILE A 263 -16.09 -4.90 -30.10
C ILE A 263 -16.48 -6.34 -30.46
N SER A 264 -16.19 -6.75 -31.69
CA SER A 264 -16.48 -8.10 -32.16
C SER A 264 -15.88 -9.15 -31.23
N GLN A 265 -16.54 -10.30 -31.06
CA GLN A 265 -16.06 -11.35 -30.15
C GLN A 265 -14.64 -11.80 -30.49
N ALA A 266 -14.32 -11.97 -31.78
CA ALA A 266 -12.98 -12.34 -32.22
C ALA A 266 -11.91 -11.31 -31.81
N LEU A 267 -12.24 -10.01 -31.87
CA LEU A 267 -11.32 -8.96 -31.44
C LEU A 267 -11.21 -8.89 -29.91
N ARG A 268 -12.28 -9.16 -29.18
CA ARG A 268 -12.24 -9.29 -27.71
C ARG A 268 -11.35 -10.46 -27.27
N ASP A 269 -11.52 -11.63 -27.89
CA ASP A 269 -10.71 -12.81 -27.60
C ASP A 269 -9.23 -12.54 -27.90
N ARG A 270 -8.95 -11.79 -28.99
CA ARG A 270 -7.60 -11.36 -29.36
C ARG A 270 -7.00 -10.34 -28.40
N LEU A 271 -7.78 -9.41 -27.84
CA LEU A 271 -7.33 -8.39 -26.87
C LEU A 271 -7.20 -8.93 -25.44
N GLN A 272 -7.83 -10.06 -25.12
CA GLN A 272 -7.88 -10.63 -23.76
C GLN A 272 -6.50 -10.82 -23.10
N PRO A 273 -5.43 -11.32 -23.77
CA PRO A 273 -4.12 -11.48 -23.14
C PRO A 273 -3.48 -10.15 -22.73
N LEU A 274 -3.71 -9.09 -23.53
CA LEU A 274 -3.23 -7.75 -23.25
C LEU A 274 -3.95 -7.13 -22.04
N ASP A 275 -5.27 -7.25 -22.01
CA ASP A 275 -6.09 -6.80 -20.88
C ASP A 275 -5.70 -7.51 -19.57
N ALA A 276 -5.49 -8.83 -19.63
CA ALA A 276 -5.04 -9.62 -18.48
C ALA A 276 -3.66 -9.17 -17.97
N THR A 277 -2.73 -8.87 -18.88
CA THR A 277 -1.38 -8.40 -18.53
C THR A 277 -1.43 -7.03 -17.85
N LEU A 278 -2.25 -6.11 -18.36
CA LEU A 278 -2.40 -4.77 -17.79
C LEU A 278 -3.08 -4.79 -16.41
N GLU A 279 -4.08 -5.66 -16.22
CA GLU A 279 -4.73 -5.81 -14.91
C GLU A 279 -3.79 -6.43 -13.87
N ALA A 280 -2.91 -7.35 -14.28
CA ALA A 280 -1.86 -7.89 -13.42
C ALA A 280 -0.86 -6.79 -12.99
N ILE A 281 -0.38 -5.98 -13.95
CA ILE A 281 0.49 -4.81 -13.68
C ILE A 281 -0.21 -3.82 -12.74
N ARG A 282 -1.47 -3.48 -13.02
CA ARG A 282 -2.28 -2.58 -12.18
C ARG A 282 -2.35 -3.09 -10.75
N SER A 283 -2.69 -4.37 -10.59
CA SER A 283 -2.83 -5.01 -9.27
C SER A 283 -1.52 -4.99 -8.47
N GLU A 284 -0.40 -5.27 -9.12
CA GLU A 284 0.92 -5.27 -8.49
C GLU A 284 1.36 -3.87 -8.07
N VAL A 285 1.23 -2.88 -8.96
CA VAL A 285 1.55 -1.48 -8.64
C VAL A 285 0.67 -0.96 -7.51
N LEU A 286 -0.62 -1.30 -7.49
CA LEU A 286 -1.51 -0.90 -6.40
C LEU A 286 -1.15 -1.57 -5.06
N ALA A 287 -0.60 -2.78 -5.10
CA ALA A 287 -0.15 -3.55 -3.95
C ALA A 287 1.23 -3.09 -3.41
N SER A 288 2.11 -2.57 -4.27
CA SER A 288 3.46 -2.14 -3.89
C SER A 288 3.51 -0.78 -3.20
N LEU A 289 2.38 -0.07 -3.09
CA LEU A 289 2.35 1.28 -2.55
C LEU A 289 2.16 1.28 -1.02
N PRO A 290 3.19 1.68 -0.24
CA PRO A 290 3.00 1.95 1.17
C PRO A 290 2.06 3.15 1.28
N THR A 291 0.94 2.94 1.96
CA THR A 291 -0.18 3.88 1.92
C THR A 291 -0.17 4.82 3.10
N PHE A 292 0.30 4.34 4.26
CA PHE A 292 0.56 5.12 5.44
C PHE A 292 1.63 4.40 6.27
N ASP A 293 2.47 5.17 6.96
CA ASP A 293 3.38 4.65 7.99
C ASP A 293 2.59 4.33 9.27
N THR A 294 1.69 5.25 9.63
CA THR A 294 0.81 5.15 10.79
C THR A 294 -0.55 5.77 10.47
N LEU A 295 -1.63 5.06 10.78
CA LEU A 295 -3.00 5.56 10.70
C LEU A 295 -3.63 5.51 12.09
N SER A 296 -4.13 6.63 12.58
CA SER A 296 -4.75 6.75 13.90
C SER A 296 -6.17 7.29 13.76
N PHE A 297 -7.13 6.61 14.37
CA PHE A 297 -8.52 7.00 14.41
C PHE A 297 -9.05 6.96 15.83
N SER A 298 -9.38 8.14 16.35
CA SER A 298 -9.91 8.33 17.70
C SER A 298 -11.38 8.74 17.63
N THR A 299 -12.21 8.09 18.42
CA THR A 299 -13.62 8.46 18.64
C THR A 299 -13.84 8.80 20.10
N ARG A 300 -14.56 9.88 20.37
CA ARG A 300 -14.88 10.35 21.72
C ARG A 300 -16.39 10.43 21.88
N THR A 301 -16.93 9.68 22.83
CA THR A 301 -18.38 9.67 23.11
C THR A 301 -18.65 10.51 24.37
N PRO A 302 -19.26 11.70 24.28
CA PRO A 302 -19.71 12.49 25.42
C PRO A 302 -21.03 11.94 25.96
N LEU A 303 -20.97 10.89 26.77
CA LEU A 303 -22.10 10.43 27.58
C LEU A 303 -21.82 10.74 29.05
N GLY A 304 -22.12 11.97 29.46
CA GLY A 304 -22.13 12.39 30.88
C GLY A 304 -20.82 12.16 31.62
N ALA A 305 -20.91 11.64 32.85
CA ALA A 305 -19.78 11.39 33.74
C ALA A 305 -18.87 10.22 33.28
N ASP A 306 -19.18 9.57 32.15
CA ASP A 306 -18.47 8.40 31.63
C ASP A 306 -18.01 8.64 30.18
N ALA A 307 -17.59 9.86 29.85
CA ALA A 307 -17.03 10.15 28.54
C ALA A 307 -15.82 9.24 28.28
N PHE A 308 -15.88 8.45 27.21
CA PHE A 308 -14.83 7.50 26.86
C PHE A 308 -14.23 7.84 25.49
N THR A 309 -12.94 7.61 25.34
CA THR A 309 -12.19 7.75 24.09
C THR A 309 -11.70 6.37 23.68
N GLN A 310 -11.90 6.02 22.42
CA GLN A 310 -11.31 4.83 21.81
C GLN A 310 -10.43 5.27 20.66
N THR A 311 -9.19 4.82 20.64
CA THR A 311 -8.24 5.09 19.55
C THR A 311 -7.79 3.77 18.96
N ILE A 312 -7.95 3.59 17.66
CA ILE A 312 -7.24 2.55 16.90
C ILE A 312 -6.03 3.18 16.20
N THR A 313 -4.85 2.59 16.39
CA THR A 313 -3.62 2.94 15.69
C THR A 313 -3.15 1.73 14.89
N ILE A 314 -2.96 1.90 13.58
CA ILE A 314 -2.54 0.86 12.65
C ILE A 314 -1.22 1.28 12.02
N LEU A 315 -0.21 0.41 12.09
CA LEU A 315 1.09 0.61 11.45
C LEU A 315 1.12 -0.03 10.06
N ALA A 316 2.05 0.43 9.22
CA ALA A 316 2.26 -0.10 7.87
C ALA A 316 2.50 -1.63 7.82
N ASP A 317 3.04 -2.19 8.90
CA ASP A 317 3.33 -3.62 9.01
C ASP A 317 2.10 -4.47 9.36
N GLY A 318 0.93 -3.87 9.61
CA GLY A 318 -0.29 -4.57 10.01
C GLY A 318 -0.55 -4.62 11.50
N SER A 319 0.38 -4.13 12.33
CA SER A 319 0.15 -4.05 13.77
C SER A 319 -0.97 -3.05 14.05
N ALA A 320 -2.07 -3.52 14.64
CA ALA A 320 -3.19 -2.69 15.06
C ALA A 320 -3.28 -2.69 16.59
N ARG A 321 -3.38 -1.50 17.19
CA ARG A 321 -3.50 -1.27 18.64
C ARG A 321 -4.78 -0.49 18.91
N VAL A 322 -5.63 -0.99 19.80
CA VAL A 322 -6.82 -0.27 20.29
C VAL A 322 -6.60 0.13 21.75
N GLU A 323 -6.66 1.43 22.01
CA GLU A 323 -6.61 2.02 23.33
C GLU A 323 -8.00 2.51 23.74
N GLN A 324 -8.41 2.24 24.98
CA GLN A 324 -9.66 2.73 25.55
C GLN A 324 -9.36 3.51 26.83
N GLY A 325 -9.83 4.75 26.92
CA GLY A 325 -9.64 5.62 28.08
C GLY A 325 -10.94 6.25 28.56
N TYR A 326 -11.16 6.24 29.87
CA TYR A 326 -12.25 7.00 30.52
C TYR A 326 -11.75 8.37 30.96
N LEU A 327 -12.38 9.44 30.46
CA LEU A 327 -11.97 10.82 30.73
C LEU A 327 -12.13 11.24 32.19
N LEU A 328 -13.01 10.57 32.95
CA LEU A 328 -13.33 10.94 34.33
C LEU A 328 -12.83 9.95 35.38
N ARG A 329 -12.33 8.77 34.97
CA ARG A 329 -11.85 7.75 35.92
C ARG A 329 -10.36 7.44 35.83
N GLU A 330 -9.60 8.02 34.89
CA GLU A 330 -8.16 7.72 34.66
C GLU A 330 -7.84 6.20 34.61
N VAL A 331 -8.84 5.36 34.36
CA VAL A 331 -8.65 3.92 34.16
C VAL A 331 -8.30 3.74 32.69
N LEU A 332 -7.02 3.51 32.43
CA LEU A 332 -6.55 3.03 31.14
C LEU A 332 -6.87 1.54 31.06
N ILE A 333 -7.79 1.16 30.16
CA ILE A 333 -7.97 -0.26 29.83
C ILE A 333 -6.74 -0.68 29.03
N LEU A 334 -6.19 -1.85 29.36
CA LEU A 334 -5.02 -2.39 28.67
C LEU A 334 -5.24 -2.38 27.15
N PRO A 335 -4.28 -1.88 26.37
CA PRO A 335 -4.41 -1.84 24.93
C PRO A 335 -4.55 -3.27 24.39
N LYS A 336 -5.47 -3.44 23.44
CA LYS A 336 -5.59 -4.68 22.66
C LYS A 336 -4.78 -4.55 21.40
N VAL A 337 -4.04 -5.59 21.03
CA VAL A 337 -3.31 -5.65 19.77
C VAL A 337 -3.73 -6.83 18.94
N ALA A 338 -3.79 -6.62 17.63
CA ALA A 338 -3.94 -7.69 16.66
C ALA A 338 -3.03 -7.42 15.45
N GLN A 339 -2.75 -8.48 14.71
CA GLN A 339 -2.09 -8.39 13.41
C GLN A 339 -3.14 -8.45 12.32
N LEU A 340 -3.20 -7.41 11.48
CA LEU A 340 -4.07 -7.39 10.31
C LEU A 340 -3.50 -8.27 9.19
N SER A 341 -4.37 -8.91 8.43
CA SER A 341 -4.02 -9.62 7.21
C SER A 341 -3.58 -8.66 6.10
N SER A 342 -2.83 -9.20 5.13
CA SER A 342 -2.40 -8.42 3.96
C SER A 342 -3.56 -7.95 3.07
N ASP A 343 -4.71 -8.62 3.13
CA ASP A 343 -5.93 -8.19 2.41
C ASP A 343 -6.60 -7.01 3.11
N GLU A 344 -6.72 -7.06 4.45
CA GLU A 344 -7.27 -5.95 5.25
C GLU A 344 -6.41 -4.68 5.13
N LEU A 345 -5.08 -4.84 5.16
CA LEU A 345 -4.16 -3.73 4.92
C LEU A 345 -4.34 -3.12 3.53
N ARG A 346 -4.53 -3.95 2.48
CA ARG A 346 -4.76 -3.48 1.12
C ARG A 346 -6.10 -2.75 0.96
N ASP A 347 -7.17 -3.23 1.59
CA ASP A 347 -8.46 -2.54 1.59
C ASP A 347 -8.39 -1.19 2.34
N LEU A 348 -7.73 -1.18 3.51
CA LEU A 348 -7.54 0.03 4.31
C LEU A 348 -6.69 1.08 3.57
N ALA A 349 -5.58 0.64 2.99
CA ALA A 349 -4.71 1.40 2.09
C ALA A 349 -5.49 2.09 0.97
N PHE A 350 -6.32 1.33 0.26
CA PHE A 350 -7.17 1.83 -0.79
C PHE A 350 -8.12 2.92 -0.27
N ARG A 351 -8.75 2.71 0.89
CA ARG A 351 -9.68 3.68 1.50
C ARG A 351 -8.98 4.96 1.97
N VAL A 352 -7.77 4.89 2.51
CA VAL A 352 -6.97 6.07 2.87
C VAL A 352 -6.67 6.93 1.63
N ARG A 353 -6.26 6.31 0.52
CA ARG A 353 -6.07 7.00 -0.77
C ARG A 353 -7.34 7.67 -1.27
N MET A 354 -8.46 6.95 -1.22
CA MET A 354 -9.76 7.48 -1.63
C MET A 354 -10.24 8.64 -0.75
N ALA A 355 -9.85 8.65 0.54
CA ALA A 355 -10.19 9.71 1.47
C ALA A 355 -9.43 11.03 1.18
N ARG A 356 -8.28 10.96 0.50
CA ARG A 356 -7.42 12.13 0.16
C ARG A 356 -7.11 12.98 1.38
N MET A 357 -6.50 12.35 2.38
CA MET A 357 -6.26 12.93 3.70
C MET A 357 -5.61 14.32 3.67
N ASN A 358 -4.75 14.59 2.68
CA ASN A 358 -4.07 15.87 2.50
C ASN A 358 -4.98 17.03 2.04
N THR A 359 -6.12 16.71 1.41
CA THR A 359 -7.09 17.71 0.93
C THR A 359 -8.16 18.06 1.95
N LEU A 360 -8.24 17.31 3.05
CA LEU A 360 -9.23 17.54 4.09
C LEU A 360 -8.80 18.73 4.96
N PRO A 361 -9.72 19.62 5.35
CA PRO A 361 -9.40 20.65 6.33
C PRO A 361 -9.08 19.99 7.68
N ALA A 362 -8.18 20.62 8.45
CA ALA A 362 -7.78 20.13 9.77
C ALA A 362 -8.98 19.96 10.73
N GLN A 363 -10.00 20.79 10.57
CA GLN A 363 -11.28 20.69 11.24
C GLN A 363 -12.38 20.74 10.18
N LEU A 364 -13.20 19.69 10.11
CA LEU A 364 -14.40 19.71 9.26
C LEU A 364 -15.38 20.75 9.83
N PRO A 365 -16.06 21.52 8.96
CA PRO A 365 -17.11 22.42 9.41
C PRO A 365 -18.21 21.63 10.15
N THR A 366 -18.77 22.24 11.20
CA THR A 366 -19.80 21.62 12.04
C THR A 366 -21.17 21.59 11.34
N PRO A 367 -21.86 20.45 11.24
CA PRO A 367 -23.22 20.39 10.70
C PRO A 367 -24.22 21.11 11.61
N VAL A 368 -25.32 21.62 11.05
CA VAL A 368 -26.36 22.39 11.76
C VAL A 368 -27.45 21.52 12.43
N HIS A 369 -27.44 20.18 12.31
CA HIS A 369 -28.45 19.33 12.97
C HIS A 369 -27.91 18.07 13.67
N ILE A 370 -28.53 17.79 14.82
CA ILE A 370 -28.01 17.07 15.99
C ILE A 370 -28.54 15.64 16.07
N ALA A 371 -27.64 14.67 16.20
CA ALA A 371 -27.81 13.57 17.16
C ALA A 371 -26.48 13.40 17.95
N PRO A 372 -26.50 13.33 19.29
CA PRO A 372 -25.31 13.42 20.13
C PRO A 372 -24.63 12.05 20.38
N PRO A 373 -23.37 12.01 20.81
CA PRO A 373 -22.23 12.63 20.12
C PRO A 373 -21.06 11.63 20.01
N VAL A 374 -20.36 11.58 18.88
CA VAL A 374 -19.06 10.88 18.81
C VAL A 374 -18.06 11.76 18.05
N THR A 375 -17.43 12.75 18.69
CA THR A 375 -16.40 13.51 17.94
C THR A 375 -15.28 12.57 17.51
N PHE A 376 -14.72 12.78 16.33
CA PHE A 376 -13.63 11.95 15.83
C PHE A 376 -12.41 12.79 15.46
N ALA A 377 -11.25 12.15 15.55
CA ALA A 377 -10.00 12.64 15.01
C ALA A 377 -9.37 11.51 14.19
N LEU A 378 -8.98 11.82 12.97
CA LEU A 378 -8.33 10.90 12.04
C LEU A 378 -7.00 11.51 11.60
N SER A 379 -5.91 10.79 11.76
CA SER A 379 -4.60 11.19 11.26
C SER A 379 -3.91 10.05 10.53
N ALA A 380 -3.28 10.39 9.41
CA ALA A 380 -2.46 9.49 8.61
C ALA A 380 -1.08 10.12 8.45
N ALA A 381 -0.05 9.42 8.90
CA ALA A 381 1.34 9.70 8.55
C ALA A 381 1.70 8.83 7.35
N SER A 382 2.33 9.41 6.32
CA SER A 382 2.74 8.68 5.13
C SER A 382 3.91 9.38 4.47
N GLN A 383 4.84 8.61 3.90
CA GLN A 383 5.85 9.14 2.99
C GLN A 383 5.24 9.67 1.69
N ASN A 384 4.03 9.20 1.33
CA ASN A 384 3.27 9.78 0.24
C ASN A 384 2.48 11.00 0.76
N PRO A 385 2.81 12.22 0.33
CA PRO A 385 2.15 13.43 0.80
C PRO A 385 0.65 13.48 0.48
N ASP A 386 0.17 12.70 -0.50
CA ASP A 386 -1.27 12.62 -0.82
C ASP A 386 -2.06 11.81 0.22
N ASN A 387 -1.38 10.93 0.95
CA ASN A 387 -1.98 10.09 1.98
C ASN A 387 -1.75 10.63 3.39
N ALA A 388 -0.85 11.62 3.55
CA ALA A 388 -0.58 12.25 4.84
C ALA A 388 -1.60 13.35 5.14
N GLY A 389 -2.08 13.43 6.37
CA GLY A 389 -3.01 14.47 6.78
C GLY A 389 -3.64 14.19 8.13
N ALA A 390 -4.27 15.20 8.70
CA ALA A 390 -5.07 15.07 9.92
C ALA A 390 -6.34 15.87 9.77
N THR A 391 -7.46 15.29 10.17
CA THR A 391 -8.76 15.94 10.19
C THR A 391 -9.51 15.53 11.46
N ALA A 392 -10.29 16.45 12.01
CA ALA A 392 -11.20 16.19 13.11
C ALA A 392 -12.58 16.73 12.80
N GLY A 393 -13.62 16.13 13.39
CA GLY A 393 -14.99 16.51 13.09
C GLY A 393 -15.99 15.95 14.08
N GLU A 394 -17.22 16.43 13.96
CA GLU A 394 -18.40 15.81 14.57
C GLU A 394 -19.07 14.89 13.54
N PRO A 395 -19.72 13.78 13.95
CA PRO A 395 -20.47 12.94 13.04
C PRO A 395 -21.68 13.72 12.54
N GLY A 396 -21.74 13.93 11.23
CA GLY A 396 -22.91 14.49 10.55
C GLY A 396 -22.57 14.82 9.11
N TYR A 397 -23.58 14.76 8.25
CA TYR A 397 -23.40 14.78 6.81
C TYR A 397 -23.03 16.19 6.31
N TYR A 398 -21.75 16.40 5.97
CA TYR A 398 -21.40 17.28 4.86
C TYR A 398 -21.29 16.42 3.61
N GLU A 399 -22.27 16.54 2.72
CA GLU A 399 -22.39 15.74 1.49
C GLU A 399 -21.07 15.67 0.69
N GLY A 400 -20.30 16.77 0.67
CA GLY A 400 -19.03 16.84 -0.06
C GLY A 400 -17.89 15.96 0.47
N TYR A 401 -17.84 15.69 1.78
CA TYR A 401 -16.76 14.88 2.39
C TYR A 401 -17.23 13.50 2.86
N ALA A 402 -18.53 13.32 3.07
CA ALA A 402 -19.12 12.07 3.55
C ALA A 402 -18.72 10.88 2.67
N PHE A 403 -18.86 11.00 1.34
CA PHE A 403 -18.51 9.92 0.41
C PHE A 403 -17.04 9.49 0.50
N ARG A 404 -16.14 10.42 0.84
CA ARG A 404 -14.69 10.16 0.98
C ARG A 404 -14.36 9.49 2.32
N LEU A 405 -14.92 10.00 3.42
CA LEU A 405 -14.57 9.56 4.78
C LEU A 405 -15.39 8.37 5.29
N GLU A 406 -16.67 8.24 4.90
CA GLU A 406 -17.59 7.22 5.41
C GLU A 406 -17.02 5.82 5.23
N ARG A 407 -16.49 5.51 4.04
CA ARG A 407 -15.90 4.20 3.74
C ARG A 407 -14.65 3.90 4.58
N LEU A 408 -13.83 4.91 4.83
CA LEU A 408 -12.62 4.77 5.64
C LEU A 408 -12.97 4.61 7.11
N VAL A 409 -13.85 5.47 7.63
CA VAL A 409 -14.33 5.44 9.03
C VAL A 409 -15.07 4.14 9.32
N ALA A 410 -15.92 3.67 8.42
CA ALA A 410 -16.62 2.39 8.56
C ALA A 410 -15.62 1.23 8.67
N LYS A 411 -14.59 1.18 7.80
CA LYS A 411 -13.57 0.13 7.86
C LYS A 411 -12.71 0.21 9.12
N LEU A 412 -12.33 1.42 9.56
CA LEU A 412 -11.60 1.63 10.81
C LEU A 412 -12.41 1.20 12.03
N THR A 413 -13.73 1.43 11.99
CA THR A 413 -14.65 0.98 13.05
C THR A 413 -14.74 -0.54 13.07
N GLU A 414 -14.91 -1.19 11.92
CA GLU A 414 -14.91 -2.65 11.78
C GLU A 414 -13.61 -3.28 12.32
N LEU A 415 -12.45 -2.78 11.88
CA LEU A 415 -11.14 -3.25 12.33
C LEU A 415 -10.94 -3.03 13.84
N ARG A 416 -11.43 -1.91 14.38
CA ARG A 416 -11.40 -1.65 15.82
C ARG A 416 -12.22 -2.68 16.59
N GLU A 417 -13.45 -2.96 16.19
CA GLU A 417 -14.28 -3.98 16.86
C GLU A 417 -13.65 -5.37 16.74
N GLN A 418 -13.05 -5.69 15.60
CA GLN A 418 -12.28 -6.93 15.42
C GLN A 418 -11.10 -7.01 16.38
N VAL A 419 -10.24 -5.99 16.47
CA VAL A 419 -9.12 -5.96 17.43
C VAL A 419 -9.64 -6.02 18.87
N ILE A 420 -10.79 -5.41 19.18
CA ILE A 420 -11.40 -5.54 20.50
C ILE A 420 -11.84 -6.98 20.78
N GLN A 421 -12.35 -7.71 19.79
CA GLN A 421 -12.85 -9.08 19.97
C GLN A 421 -11.73 -10.12 19.97
N THR A 422 -10.78 -10.02 19.05
CA THR A 422 -9.76 -11.05 18.78
C THR A 422 -8.37 -10.67 19.28
N GLY A 423 -8.13 -9.38 19.54
CA GLY A 423 -6.83 -8.88 19.93
C GLY A 423 -6.40 -9.44 21.28
N ALA A 424 -5.16 -9.90 21.32
CA ALA A 424 -4.48 -10.20 22.57
C ALA A 424 -4.32 -8.91 23.38
N VAL A 425 -4.47 -9.02 24.69
CA VAL A 425 -4.11 -7.92 25.58
C VAL A 425 -2.58 -7.80 25.55
N VAL A 426 -2.04 -6.61 25.28
CA VAL A 426 -0.58 -6.42 25.18
C VAL A 426 0.07 -6.74 26.52
N GLY A 427 0.81 -7.84 26.56
CA GLY A 427 1.47 -8.36 27.75
C GLY A 427 0.50 -9.18 28.60
N ASP A 428 0.51 -10.49 28.41
CA ASP A 428 -0.30 -11.41 29.24
C ASP A 428 0.08 -11.32 30.73
N ASP A 429 1.27 -10.76 31.04
CA ASP A 429 1.72 -10.54 32.40
C ASP A 429 1.89 -9.05 32.72
N GLU A 430 1.12 -8.60 33.70
CA GLU A 430 1.33 -7.32 34.36
C GLU A 430 2.30 -7.48 35.54
N PHE A 431 3.36 -6.69 35.56
CA PHE A 431 4.34 -6.72 36.64
C PHE A 431 4.24 -5.45 37.46
N LYS A 432 4.10 -5.62 38.78
CA LYS A 432 4.05 -4.51 39.74
C LYS A 432 5.19 -4.64 40.73
N GLY A 433 5.92 -3.56 40.95
CA GLY A 433 7.00 -3.53 41.94
C GLY A 433 7.59 -2.15 42.17
N GLU A 434 8.46 -2.05 43.15
CA GLU A 434 9.26 -0.85 43.41
C GLU A 434 10.43 -0.76 42.42
N VAL A 435 10.67 0.41 41.85
CA VAL A 435 11.82 0.62 40.96
C VAL A 435 13.10 0.79 41.78
N VAL A 436 14.03 -0.16 41.65
CA VAL A 436 15.33 -0.16 42.32
C VAL A 436 16.44 -0.04 41.30
N LEU A 437 17.52 0.68 41.64
CA LEU A 437 18.74 0.74 40.82
C LEU A 437 19.84 -0.07 41.50
N GLU A 438 20.24 -1.17 40.88
CA GLU A 438 21.28 -2.08 41.36
C GLU A 438 22.29 -2.33 40.24
N GLY A 439 23.59 -2.16 40.52
CA GLY A 439 24.63 -2.40 39.51
C GLY A 439 24.53 -1.50 38.26
N GLY A 440 23.78 -0.39 38.33
CA GLY A 440 23.53 0.49 37.18
C GLY A 440 22.34 0.07 36.30
N GLU A 441 21.77 -1.10 36.56
CA GLU A 441 20.55 -1.60 35.92
C GLU A 441 19.29 -1.11 36.64
N VAL A 442 18.16 -1.13 35.92
CA VAL A 442 16.84 -0.80 36.46
C VAL A 442 16.14 -2.11 36.77
N LYS A 443 15.79 -2.32 38.03
CA LYS A 443 15.03 -3.48 38.46
C LYS A 443 13.65 -3.10 38.95
N LEU A 444 12.68 -3.97 38.71
CA LEU A 444 11.35 -3.90 39.30
C LEU A 444 11.28 -4.96 40.40
N ARG A 445 11.25 -4.53 41.66
CA ARG A 445 11.21 -5.43 42.82
C ARG A 445 9.75 -5.60 43.27
N GLY A 446 9.17 -6.74 42.90
CA GLY A 446 7.86 -7.16 43.38
C GLY A 446 7.95 -7.80 44.77
N PRO A 447 6.80 -8.25 45.33
CA PRO A 447 6.75 -8.89 46.65
C PRO A 447 7.51 -10.21 46.74
N GLN A 448 7.56 -10.97 45.63
CA GLN A 448 8.15 -12.32 45.58
C GLN A 448 9.29 -12.45 44.58
N GLU A 449 9.32 -11.60 43.55
CA GLU A 449 10.27 -11.69 42.45
C GLU A 449 10.86 -10.30 42.15
N SER A 450 12.07 -10.28 41.58
CA SER A 450 12.69 -9.06 41.07
C SER A 450 13.07 -9.27 39.61
N TYR A 451 12.74 -8.28 38.77
CA TYR A 451 13.01 -8.35 37.35
C TYR A 451 14.01 -7.28 36.93
N THR A 452 15.00 -7.63 36.12
CA THR A 452 15.85 -6.65 35.42
C THR A 452 15.11 -6.16 34.17
N LEU A 453 14.84 -4.86 34.10
CA LEU A 453 14.08 -4.27 33.01
C LEU A 453 14.96 -4.05 31.78
N ARG A 454 14.47 -4.49 30.62
CA ARG A 454 15.08 -4.32 29.30
C ARG A 454 14.16 -3.51 28.37
N GLY A 455 14.72 -2.99 27.29
CA GLY A 455 14.02 -2.14 26.30
C GLY A 455 14.11 -0.63 26.57
N ASP A 456 13.60 0.15 25.63
CA ASP A 456 13.71 1.62 25.64
C ASP A 456 13.00 2.27 26.83
N LEU A 457 11.89 1.65 27.28
CA LEU A 457 11.12 2.13 28.42
C LEU A 457 11.83 1.94 29.76
N ALA A 458 12.85 1.08 29.85
CA ALA A 458 13.64 0.92 31.07
C ALA A 458 14.33 2.25 31.47
N ALA A 459 14.78 3.04 30.48
CA ALA A 459 15.38 4.37 30.72
C ALA A 459 14.36 5.39 31.24
N THR A 460 13.09 5.25 30.87
CA THR A 460 11.98 6.04 31.41
C THR A 460 11.69 5.61 32.85
N ILE A 461 11.53 4.31 33.10
CA ILE A 461 11.23 3.76 34.43
C ILE A 461 12.32 4.06 35.44
N ARG A 462 13.60 4.09 35.02
CA ARG A 462 14.75 4.53 35.83
C ARG A 462 14.51 5.82 36.60
N ARG A 463 13.67 6.71 36.07
CA ARG A 463 13.33 8.02 36.64
C ARG A 463 12.43 7.93 37.87
N PHE A 464 11.72 6.81 38.03
CA PHE A 464 10.77 6.54 39.12
C PHE A 464 11.40 5.76 40.27
N ARG A 465 12.71 5.91 40.50
CA ARG A 465 13.43 5.19 41.58
C ARG A 465 12.74 5.37 42.93
N GLY A 466 12.47 4.25 43.60
CA GLY A 466 11.81 4.19 44.90
C GLY A 466 10.28 4.31 44.84
N GLU A 467 9.71 4.43 43.63
CA GLU A 467 8.27 4.44 43.42
C GLU A 467 7.78 3.07 42.95
N THR A 468 6.52 2.77 43.27
CA THR A 468 5.84 1.59 42.71
C THR A 468 5.42 1.89 41.27
N VAL A 469 5.78 1.00 40.36
CA VAL A 469 5.44 1.08 38.94
C VAL A 469 4.73 -0.22 38.55
N LYS A 470 3.76 -0.12 37.65
CA LYS A 470 3.12 -1.25 36.98
C LYS A 470 3.49 -1.19 35.51
N VAL A 471 3.98 -2.29 34.95
CA VAL A 471 4.38 -2.39 33.54
C VAL A 471 3.74 -3.61 32.90
N SER A 472 3.56 -3.58 31.59
CA SER A 472 3.32 -4.77 30.78
C SER A 472 4.61 -5.15 30.07
N GLY A 473 4.85 -6.43 29.91
CA GLY A 473 6.05 -6.90 29.24
C GLY A 473 6.08 -8.40 29.04
N GLN A 474 7.14 -8.87 28.41
CA GLN A 474 7.40 -10.30 28.24
C GLN A 474 8.52 -10.72 29.18
N ARG A 475 8.27 -11.75 29.99
CA ARG A 475 9.28 -12.34 30.86
C ARG A 475 10.34 -13.04 29.98
N GLY A 476 11.57 -12.56 30.05
CA GLY A 476 12.73 -13.18 29.44
C GLY A 476 13.33 -14.28 30.32
N ALA A 477 14.47 -14.81 29.89
CA ALA A 477 15.25 -15.74 30.70
C ALA A 477 15.82 -15.04 31.95
N ALA A 478 16.07 -15.81 33.01
CA ALA A 478 16.84 -15.38 34.19
C ALA A 478 16.32 -14.11 34.90
N GLY A 479 15.01 -13.87 34.91
CA GLY A 479 14.42 -12.72 35.59
C GLY A 479 14.58 -11.41 34.80
N GLU A 480 14.84 -11.46 33.50
CA GLU A 480 14.71 -10.28 32.65
C GLU A 480 13.25 -10.02 32.29
N LEU A 481 12.88 -8.74 32.16
CA LEU A 481 11.56 -8.31 31.72
C LEU A 481 11.71 -7.31 30.57
N GLN A 482 11.33 -7.73 29.37
CA GLN A 482 11.26 -6.83 28.21
C GLN A 482 10.00 -5.98 28.35
N VAL A 483 10.19 -4.72 28.75
CA VAL A 483 9.06 -3.81 29.01
C VAL A 483 8.46 -3.35 27.68
N VAL A 484 7.17 -3.60 27.52
CA VAL A 484 6.39 -3.18 26.35
C VAL A 484 5.65 -1.87 26.64
N ASP A 485 5.09 -1.72 27.84
CA ASP A 485 4.38 -0.49 28.23
C ASP A 485 4.49 -0.18 29.74
N VAL A 486 4.29 1.08 30.12
CA VAL A 486 4.20 1.54 31.51
C VAL A 486 2.73 1.84 31.82
N LEU A 487 2.12 0.95 32.60
CA LEU A 487 0.70 1.02 32.97
C LEU A 487 0.46 1.98 34.15
N TYR A 488 1.44 2.10 35.06
CA TYR A 488 1.41 3.01 36.19
C TYR A 488 2.85 3.41 36.55
N PRO A 489 3.19 4.70 36.77
CA PRO A 489 2.32 5.87 36.68
C PRO A 489 1.77 6.08 35.26
N VAL A 490 0.70 6.87 35.13
CA VAL A 490 0.08 7.16 33.82
C VAL A 490 0.77 8.38 33.20
N ARG A 491 1.15 8.29 31.92
CA ARG A 491 1.72 9.42 31.19
C ARG A 491 0.64 10.45 30.88
N ASN A 492 0.91 11.73 31.16
CA ASN A 492 0.02 12.84 30.83
C ASN A 492 0.82 13.98 30.18
N THR A 493 0.48 14.33 28.94
CA THR A 493 1.16 15.34 28.10
C THR A 493 0.44 16.69 28.06
N ALA A 494 -0.52 16.90 28.96
CA ALA A 494 -1.31 18.14 29.00
C ALA A 494 -1.88 18.38 30.40
N LEU A 495 -1.16 18.00 31.45
CA LEU A 495 -1.65 18.19 32.81
C LEU A 495 -1.63 19.70 33.12
N ALA A 496 -2.82 20.28 33.25
CA ALA A 496 -3.00 21.68 33.60
C ALA A 496 -3.27 21.79 35.10
N GLY A 497 -2.57 22.69 35.78
CA GLY A 497 -2.81 22.94 37.19
C GLY A 497 -2.17 24.21 37.69
N SER A 498 -2.63 24.65 38.86
CA SER A 498 -2.06 25.81 39.53
C SER A 498 -0.88 25.41 40.40
N LEU A 499 0.14 26.26 40.48
CA LEU A 499 1.24 26.04 41.42
C LEU A 499 0.90 26.72 42.73
N GLU A 500 0.97 25.98 43.84
CA GLU A 500 0.93 26.61 45.17
C GLU A 500 2.26 27.33 45.44
N PRO A 501 2.24 28.67 45.59
CA PRO A 501 3.41 29.39 46.07
C PRO A 501 3.58 29.08 47.57
N GLY A 502 4.63 28.35 47.91
CA GLY A 502 5.01 28.08 49.29
C GLY A 502 6.52 27.87 49.41
N ALA A 503 7.08 28.07 50.60
CA ALA A 503 8.51 27.92 50.90
C ALA A 503 9.05 26.47 50.74
N GLY A 504 8.23 25.55 50.22
CA GLY A 504 8.53 24.13 50.04
C GLY A 504 8.66 23.70 48.58
N ARG A 505 8.56 22.38 48.35
CA ARG A 505 8.57 21.81 47.00
C ARG A 505 7.33 22.28 46.23
N PRO A 506 7.46 22.64 44.95
CA PRO A 506 6.31 23.07 44.16
C PRO A 506 5.26 21.95 44.13
N ARG A 507 3.99 22.31 44.38
CA ARG A 507 2.84 21.41 44.31
C ARG A 507 1.96 21.81 43.15
N LEU A 508 1.38 20.82 42.49
CA LEU A 508 0.38 21.02 41.46
C LEU A 508 -1.00 20.87 42.09
N LEU A 509 -1.78 21.94 42.03
CA LEU A 509 -3.21 21.94 42.31
C LEU A 509 -3.97 21.55 41.05
N THR A 510 -4.66 20.42 41.12
CA THR A 510 -5.69 20.02 40.17
C THR A 510 -7.05 20.12 40.84
N ALA A 511 -8.15 19.90 40.09
CA ALA A 511 -9.50 19.96 40.63
C ALA A 511 -9.72 18.94 41.77
N GLY A 512 -9.45 19.36 43.02
CA GLY A 512 -9.65 18.57 44.23
C GLY A 512 -8.40 17.91 44.84
N SER A 513 -7.19 18.09 44.28
CA SER A 513 -5.97 17.50 44.86
C SER A 513 -4.73 18.38 44.74
N SER A 514 -3.80 18.26 45.70
CA SER A 514 -2.49 18.93 45.69
C SER A 514 -1.37 17.89 45.73
N ALA A 515 -0.64 17.75 44.64
CA ALA A 515 0.41 16.73 44.50
C ALA A 515 1.81 17.36 44.45
N PRO A 516 2.79 16.84 45.22
CA PRO A 516 4.18 17.23 45.08
C PRO A 516 4.72 16.93 43.67
N LEU A 517 5.41 17.92 43.11
CA LEU A 517 6.10 17.79 41.83
C LEU A 517 7.56 17.37 42.07
N TYR A 518 8.04 16.44 41.25
CA TYR A 518 9.44 16.05 41.24
C TYR A 518 9.95 15.83 39.81
N GLY A 519 11.26 15.64 39.65
CA GLY A 519 11.91 15.51 38.33
C GLY A 519 12.70 16.76 37.89
N PRO A 520 13.36 16.68 36.72
CA PRO A 520 14.27 17.71 36.25
C PRO A 520 13.56 19.02 35.89
N ALA A 521 12.34 18.95 35.34
CA ALA A 521 11.57 20.13 34.95
C ALA A 521 10.84 20.80 36.14
N ALA A 522 10.60 20.07 37.25
CA ALA A 522 9.96 20.62 38.45
C ALA A 522 10.74 21.83 39.04
N ARG A 523 12.07 21.84 38.92
CA ARG A 523 12.89 22.98 39.35
C ARG A 523 12.68 24.23 38.49
N ALA A 524 12.31 24.04 37.21
CA ALA A 524 12.02 25.15 36.31
C ALA A 524 10.76 25.90 36.75
N LEU A 525 9.73 25.15 37.16
CA LEU A 525 8.47 25.70 37.67
C LEU A 525 8.65 26.53 38.93
N HIS A 526 9.45 26.03 39.87
CA HIS A 526 9.70 26.75 41.11
C HIS A 526 10.28 28.17 40.89
N ARG A 527 11.00 28.39 39.77
CA ARG A 527 11.54 29.71 39.40
C ARG A 527 10.61 30.53 38.49
N ALA A 528 9.61 29.91 37.88
CA ALA A 528 8.77 30.54 36.86
C ALA A 528 7.80 31.57 37.45
N GLY A 529 7.46 31.47 38.75
CA GLY A 529 6.57 32.41 39.44
C GLY A 529 5.15 32.49 38.86
N SER A 530 4.79 31.61 37.91
CA SER A 530 3.51 31.59 37.23
C SER A 530 2.51 30.68 37.96
N ASN A 531 1.27 31.13 38.06
CA ASN A 531 0.21 30.44 38.80
C ASN A 531 -0.47 29.33 38.01
N LEU A 532 -0.22 29.19 36.72
CA LEU A 532 -0.89 28.20 35.87
C LEU A 532 0.09 27.66 34.84
N VAL A 533 0.21 26.34 34.78
CA VAL A 533 1.18 25.68 33.91
C VAL A 533 0.58 24.44 33.27
N VAL A 534 0.92 24.22 32.00
CA VAL A 534 0.68 22.96 31.29
C VAL A 534 1.99 22.19 31.30
N VAL A 535 1.94 20.97 31.82
CA VAL A 535 3.12 20.15 32.02
C VAL A 535 2.99 18.79 31.33
N ASP A 536 4.14 18.29 30.88
CA ASP A 536 4.28 16.93 30.37
C ASP A 536 4.96 16.09 31.46
N GLY A 537 4.34 14.98 31.86
CA GLY A 537 4.84 14.19 32.96
C GLY A 537 4.13 12.86 33.16
N TRP A 538 4.36 12.29 34.34
CA TRP A 538 3.79 11.03 34.79
C TRP A 538 3.07 11.24 36.11
N VAL A 539 1.83 10.78 36.18
CA VAL A 539 0.91 10.98 37.29
C VAL A 539 0.84 9.70 38.12
N PHE A 540 1.15 9.82 39.41
CA PHE A 540 0.96 8.77 40.39
C PHE A 540 -0.34 9.07 41.12
N SER A 541 -1.33 8.20 40.97
CA SER A 541 -2.59 8.26 41.71
C SER A 541 -2.65 7.15 42.75
N ASP A 542 -3.37 7.40 43.85
CA ASP A 542 -3.80 6.32 44.74
C ASP A 542 -4.82 5.46 43.99
N LEU A 543 -4.57 4.16 43.89
CA LEU A 543 -5.40 3.27 43.06
C LEU A 543 -6.82 3.09 43.60
N ASN A 544 -7.07 3.38 44.88
CA ASN A 544 -8.38 3.23 45.50
C ASN A 544 -9.21 4.52 45.40
N THR A 545 -8.56 5.67 45.58
CA THR A 545 -9.25 6.97 45.63
C THR A 545 -9.10 7.78 44.34
N ASN A 546 -8.23 7.34 43.43
CA ASN A 546 -7.79 8.06 42.24
C ASN A 546 -7.22 9.47 42.54
N THR A 547 -6.83 9.76 43.78
CA THR A 547 -6.23 11.05 44.13
C THR A 547 -4.80 11.10 43.66
N ILE A 548 -4.40 12.18 42.99
CA ILE A 548 -3.00 12.36 42.56
C ILE A 548 -2.11 12.52 43.80
N THR A 549 -1.21 11.56 43.98
CA THR A 549 -0.27 11.53 45.11
C THR A 549 1.07 12.17 44.76
N LYS A 550 1.54 12.05 43.52
CA LYS A 550 2.80 12.63 43.03
C LYS A 550 2.75 12.87 41.53
N VAL A 551 3.56 13.81 41.03
CA VAL A 551 3.74 14.03 39.59
C VAL A 551 5.22 14.15 39.25
N TYR A 552 5.70 13.28 38.36
CA TYR A 552 7.03 13.40 37.78
C TYR A 552 6.98 14.26 36.52
N LEU A 553 7.69 15.38 36.52
CA LEU A 553 7.70 16.34 35.42
C LEU A 553 8.87 16.10 34.46
N GLU A 554 8.53 15.71 33.24
CA GLU A 554 9.49 15.55 32.14
C GLU A 554 9.79 16.88 31.46
N ALA A 555 8.73 17.63 31.15
CA ALA A 555 8.84 18.90 30.49
C ALA A 555 7.77 19.89 30.94
N VAL A 556 8.09 21.16 30.77
CA VAL A 556 7.15 22.26 30.99
C VAL A 556 7.09 23.07 29.71
N ARG A 557 5.89 23.39 29.24
CA ARG A 557 5.73 24.26 28.07
C ARG A 557 6.13 25.69 28.41
N ALA A 558 6.85 26.31 27.49
CA ALA A 558 7.29 27.69 27.59
C ALA A 558 7.24 28.37 26.22
N LYS A 559 7.05 29.68 26.21
CA LYS A 559 7.23 30.51 25.01
C LYS A 559 8.58 31.20 25.03
N VAL A 560 9.21 31.25 23.87
CA VAL A 560 10.45 31.98 23.66
C VAL A 560 10.12 33.48 23.57
N THR A 561 10.71 34.30 24.43
CA THR A 561 10.40 35.75 24.48
C THR A 561 11.22 36.57 23.50
N ARG A 562 12.39 36.06 23.10
CA ARG A 562 13.31 36.71 22.15
C ARG A 562 14.08 35.65 21.38
N PHE A 563 14.49 35.99 20.17
CA PHE A 563 15.38 35.15 19.37
C PHE A 563 16.56 34.60 20.18
N SER A 564 16.86 33.31 19.99
CA SER A 564 17.97 32.63 20.64
C SER A 564 18.51 31.48 19.78
N ILE A 565 19.72 31.05 20.12
CA ILE A 565 20.35 29.86 19.56
C ILE A 565 20.29 28.73 20.58
N LEU A 566 19.98 27.52 20.11
CA LEU A 566 20.10 26.31 20.89
C LEU A 566 21.53 25.78 20.73
N THR A 567 22.20 25.52 21.85
CA THR A 567 23.57 24.98 21.85
C THR A 567 23.67 23.73 22.72
N ARG A 568 24.47 22.74 22.32
CA ARG A 568 24.72 21.53 23.11
C ARG A 568 26.22 21.29 23.15
N SER A 569 26.80 21.28 24.35
CA SER A 569 28.26 21.18 24.53
C SER A 569 29.05 22.23 23.72
N GLY A 570 28.51 23.45 23.61
CA GLY A 570 29.11 24.54 22.83
C GLY A 570 28.83 24.49 21.33
N ALA A 571 28.35 23.37 20.78
CA ALA A 571 27.99 23.26 19.37
C ALA A 571 26.59 23.83 19.10
N PHE A 572 26.44 24.52 17.96
CA PHE A 572 25.15 24.99 17.46
C PHE A 572 24.23 23.79 17.14
N GLN A 573 22.98 23.86 17.58
CA GLN A 573 21.96 22.83 17.31
C GLN A 573 20.80 23.38 16.48
N GLY A 574 20.51 24.68 16.58
CA GLY A 574 19.41 25.31 15.87
C GLY A 574 19.09 26.70 16.39
N VAL A 575 18.07 27.32 15.81
CA VAL A 575 17.55 28.64 16.21
C VAL A 575 16.13 28.52 16.72
N VAL A 576 15.77 29.38 17.67
CA VAL A 576 14.41 29.58 18.16
C VAL A 576 14.06 31.07 18.09
N ARG A 577 12.89 31.38 17.56
CA ARG A 577 12.38 32.74 17.35
C ARG A 577 11.48 33.14 18.51
N ALA A 578 11.29 34.45 18.69
CA ALA A 578 10.30 34.95 19.64
C ALA A 578 8.90 34.43 19.25
N GLY A 579 8.13 33.98 20.24
CA GLY A 579 6.80 33.39 20.05
C GLY A 579 6.78 31.87 19.88
N ASP A 580 7.92 31.25 19.56
CA ASP A 580 8.02 29.80 19.40
C ASP A 580 7.67 29.07 20.71
N ASP A 581 6.90 27.99 20.58
CA ASP A 581 6.61 27.06 21.67
C ASP A 581 7.75 26.05 21.83
N VAL A 582 8.17 25.85 23.08
CA VAL A 582 9.27 24.96 23.42
C VAL A 582 8.97 24.17 24.70
N GLN A 583 9.61 23.02 24.84
CA GLN A 583 9.56 22.17 26.03
C GLN A 583 10.81 22.38 26.88
N VAL A 584 10.66 22.87 28.12
CA VAL A 584 11.75 22.99 29.09
C VAL A 584 11.90 21.65 29.81
N LEU A 585 12.97 20.92 29.49
CA LEU A 585 13.28 19.59 30.04
C LEU A 585 13.96 19.65 31.41
N GLY A 586 14.51 20.81 31.76
CA GLY A 586 15.16 21.02 33.05
C GLY A 586 16.05 22.25 33.07
N LEU A 587 16.53 22.61 34.26
CA LEU A 587 17.46 23.72 34.46
C LEU A 587 18.88 23.23 34.73
N SER A 588 19.86 23.97 34.23
CA SER A 588 21.25 23.88 34.65
C SER A 588 21.39 24.13 36.16
N ARG A 589 22.50 23.67 36.78
CA ARG A 589 22.76 23.86 38.22
C ARG A 589 22.69 25.33 38.68
N SER A 590 23.14 26.26 37.84
CA SER A 590 23.07 27.71 38.13
C SER A 590 21.65 28.29 37.92
N GLY A 591 20.78 27.55 37.23
CA GLY A 591 19.47 28.01 36.78
C GLY A 591 19.53 29.13 35.75
N ARG A 592 20.70 29.45 35.18
CA ARG A 592 20.85 30.47 34.13
C ARG A 592 20.47 29.96 32.75
N TYR A 593 20.65 28.66 32.53
CA TYR A 593 20.30 27.97 31.28
C TYR A 593 19.26 26.89 31.53
N ALA A 594 18.33 26.74 30.58
CA ALA A 594 17.38 25.65 30.48
C ALA A 594 17.82 24.71 29.35
N ARG A 595 17.63 23.41 29.55
CA ARG A 595 17.64 22.40 28.48
C ARG A 595 16.25 22.42 27.84
N VAL A 596 16.19 22.65 26.54
CA VAL A 596 14.98 22.97 25.80
C VAL A 596 14.89 22.08 24.56
N LYS A 597 13.69 21.61 24.24
CA LYS A 597 13.36 20.86 23.02
C LYS A 597 12.36 21.63 22.16
N ARG A 598 12.59 21.68 20.85
CA ARG A 598 11.67 22.21 19.82
C ARG A 598 11.65 21.24 18.64
N GLY A 599 10.52 20.57 18.41
CA GLY A 599 10.48 19.44 17.47
C GLY A 599 11.52 18.41 17.89
N ASP A 600 12.39 18.01 16.96
CA ASP A 600 13.47 17.05 17.23
C ASP A 600 14.79 17.68 17.68
N VAL A 601 14.87 19.02 17.70
CA VAL A 601 16.08 19.74 18.09
C VAL A 601 16.08 19.98 19.60
N GLU A 602 17.18 19.58 20.25
CA GLU A 602 17.37 19.76 21.68
C GLU A 602 18.67 20.52 21.96
N GLY A 603 18.62 21.52 22.85
CA GLY A 603 19.81 22.26 23.27
C GLY A 603 19.59 23.11 24.51
N TYR A 604 20.58 23.92 24.85
CA TYR A 604 20.55 24.84 25.99
C TYR A 604 20.28 26.26 25.52
N MET A 605 19.46 26.97 26.30
CA MET A 605 19.11 28.38 26.10
C MET A 605 19.07 29.11 27.45
N ARG A 606 19.32 30.43 27.46
CA ARG A 606 19.20 31.24 28.68
C ARG A 606 17.74 31.30 29.16
N VAL A 607 17.52 31.08 30.46
CA VAL A 607 16.17 31.11 31.06
C VAL A 607 15.51 32.48 30.90
N SER A 608 16.28 33.58 30.88
CA SER A 608 15.75 34.93 30.63
C SER A 608 15.16 35.15 29.23
N ARG A 609 15.30 34.17 28.33
CA ARG A 609 14.70 34.15 26.99
C ARG A 609 13.42 33.30 26.93
N LEU A 610 12.96 32.80 28.08
CA LEU A 610 11.78 31.96 28.22
C LEU A 610 10.73 32.65 29.09
N ARG A 611 9.47 32.48 28.71
CA ARG A 611 8.30 32.68 29.56
C ARG A 611 7.73 31.30 29.86
N ILE A 612 7.96 30.82 31.08
CA ILE A 612 7.56 29.47 31.51
C ILE A 612 6.15 29.54 32.10
N GLY A 613 5.26 28.70 31.57
CA GLY A 613 3.83 28.79 31.84
C GLY A 613 3.16 29.83 30.95
N GLU A 614 2.07 29.43 30.30
CA GLU A 614 1.13 30.37 29.71
C GLU A 614 -0.04 30.54 30.67
N PRO A 615 -0.57 31.75 30.87
CA PRO A 615 -1.91 31.88 31.39
C PRO A 615 -2.83 31.17 30.38
N ILE A 616 -3.44 30.07 30.79
CA ILE A 616 -4.61 29.54 30.07
C ILE A 616 -5.61 30.68 30.10
N VAL A 617 -5.80 31.34 28.96
CA VAL A 617 -6.95 32.21 28.76
C VAL A 617 -8.14 31.27 28.92
N ALA A 618 -8.82 31.32 30.07
CA ALA A 618 -10.09 30.64 30.22
C ALA A 618 -10.93 31.11 29.04
N LEU A 619 -11.27 30.19 28.12
CA LEU A 619 -12.27 30.45 27.11
C LEU A 619 -13.49 30.92 27.89
N ALA A 620 -13.85 32.19 27.77
CA ALA A 620 -15.03 32.73 28.40
C ALA A 620 -16.18 31.83 27.98
N THR A 621 -16.76 31.12 28.94
CA THR A 621 -17.97 30.31 28.71
C THR A 621 -19.01 31.27 28.14
N PRO A 622 -19.42 31.15 26.87
CA PRO A 622 -20.42 32.04 26.32
C PRO A 622 -21.74 31.66 26.99
N GLY A 623 -22.23 32.53 27.87
CA GLY A 623 -23.55 32.37 28.50
C GLY A 623 -23.47 32.10 29.99
N LEU A 624 -23.31 33.16 30.78
CA LEU A 624 -23.92 33.34 32.09
C LEU A 624 -23.82 34.83 32.46
N SER A 625 -24.45 35.70 31.66
CA SER A 625 -24.80 37.05 32.09
C SER A 625 -26.21 37.02 32.70
N GLY A 626 -26.33 36.41 33.86
CA GLY A 626 -27.48 36.61 34.75
C GLY A 626 -27.14 37.73 35.72
N SER A 627 -27.74 38.89 35.54
CA SER A 627 -27.68 40.01 36.48
C SER A 627 -28.24 39.57 37.84
N LEU A 628 -27.48 39.77 38.92
CA LEU A 628 -28.00 39.77 40.28
C LEU A 628 -28.87 41.03 40.49
N PRO A 629 -30.07 40.94 41.09
CA PRO A 629 -30.76 42.11 41.61
C PRO A 629 -30.00 42.64 42.84
N GLN A 630 -30.04 43.96 43.02
CA GLN A 630 -29.45 44.69 44.15
C GLN A 630 -30.03 44.26 45.50
#